data_AF-A0AA35LHB8-F1
#
_entry.id   AF-A0AA35LHB8-F1
#
_cell.length_a   1.000
_cell.length_b   1.000
_cell.length_c   1.000
_cell.angle_alpha   90.00
_cell.angle_beta   90.00
_cell.angle_gamma   90.00
#
_symmetry.space_group_name_H-M   'P 1'
#
loop_
_entity.id
_entity.type
_entity.pdbx_description
1 polymer ?
#
loop_
_entity_poly.entity_id
_entity_poly.type
_entity_poly.pdbx_seq_one_letter_code
_entity_poly.pdbx_strand_id
1 'polypeptide(L)'
;MAGAGLRLLRLAAAAALLVLSGARAETCTDPVISPSYYTTSDAVISSETVFVVEISLTCKNGAQNVALYADVNGKQFPVTRGQDVGRYQVSWSMEHKLARSGTYEVKFFDEESYSILRKAQRNNEDVSEIKPLFSVNVDHRGAWSGPWVSTEVLAAFIGLLVYYMAFSAKSNIQA
;
A
#
# COMPACT_ATOMS: atom_id res chain seq x y z
N MET A 1 -19.69 50.02 -39.25
CA MET A 1 -20.26 48.65 -39.24
C MET A 1 -19.25 47.53 -38.96
N ALA A 2 -17.96 47.81 -38.66
CA ALA A 2 -16.93 46.77 -38.46
C ALA A 2 -16.85 46.16 -37.03
N GLY A 3 -17.55 46.72 -36.04
CA GLY A 3 -17.41 46.32 -34.63
C GLY A 3 -18.25 45.12 -34.16
N ALA A 4 -19.31 44.76 -34.88
CA ALA A 4 -20.25 43.72 -34.46
C ALA A 4 -19.73 42.29 -34.77
N GLY A 5 -19.08 42.11 -35.94
CA GLY A 5 -18.54 40.81 -36.35
C GLY A 5 -17.41 40.30 -35.45
N LEU A 6 -16.56 41.20 -34.93
CA LEU A 6 -15.45 40.84 -34.05
C LEU A 6 -15.93 40.41 -32.64
N ARG A 7 -17.07 40.94 -32.18
CA ARG A 7 -17.69 40.51 -30.90
C ARG A 7 -18.34 39.14 -31.02
N LEU A 8 -18.99 38.84 -32.15
CA LEU A 8 -19.54 37.50 -32.40
C LEU A 8 -18.46 36.43 -32.51
N LEU A 9 -17.35 36.71 -33.20
CA LEU A 9 -16.22 35.77 -33.30
C LEU A 9 -15.58 35.48 -31.93
N ARG A 10 -15.46 36.50 -31.07
CA ARG A 10 -14.92 36.32 -29.71
C ARG A 10 -15.86 35.52 -28.81
N LEU A 11 -17.17 35.75 -28.91
CA LEU A 11 -18.18 34.98 -28.15
C LEU A 11 -18.22 33.51 -28.62
N ALA A 12 -18.13 33.27 -29.93
CA ALA A 12 -18.06 31.92 -30.49
C ALA A 12 -16.78 31.19 -30.08
N ALA A 13 -15.63 31.88 -30.09
CA ALA A 13 -14.35 31.31 -29.64
C ALA A 13 -14.34 31.01 -28.12
N ALA A 14 -14.93 31.89 -27.30
CA ALA A 14 -15.08 31.66 -25.86
C ALA A 14 -16.02 30.48 -25.56
N ALA A 15 -17.13 30.36 -26.30
CA ALA A 15 -18.05 29.23 -26.19
C ALA A 15 -17.38 27.91 -26.62
N ALA A 16 -16.55 27.94 -27.67
CA ALA A 16 -15.80 26.76 -28.12
C ALA A 16 -14.76 26.29 -27.08
N LEU A 17 -14.06 27.22 -26.41
CA LEU A 17 -13.12 26.88 -25.34
C LEU A 17 -13.81 26.28 -24.10
N LEU A 18 -15.04 26.69 -23.80
CA LEU A 18 -15.85 26.17 -22.70
C LEU A 18 -16.39 24.74 -22.95
N VAL A 19 -16.50 24.32 -24.21
CA VAL A 19 -16.93 22.96 -24.57
C VAL A 19 -15.76 21.96 -24.51
N LEU A 20 -14.53 22.43 -24.72
CA LEU A 20 -13.31 21.61 -24.68
C LEU A 20 -12.79 21.29 -23.26
N SER A 21 -13.30 21.98 -22.23
CA SER A 21 -12.87 21.77 -20.82
C SER A 21 -13.65 20.68 -20.08
N GLY A 22 -14.52 19.93 -20.76
CA GLY A 22 -15.25 18.79 -20.20
C GLY A 22 -14.39 17.52 -20.10
N ALA A 23 -13.22 17.60 -19.45
CA ALA A 23 -12.51 16.40 -19.04
C ALA A 23 -13.33 15.72 -17.92
N ARG A 24 -14.19 14.76 -18.29
CA ARG A 24 -14.86 13.94 -17.30
C ARG A 24 -13.81 13.08 -16.63
N ALA A 25 -13.54 13.35 -15.36
CA ALA A 25 -13.00 12.34 -14.48
C ALA A 25 -14.03 11.20 -14.47
N GLU A 26 -13.70 10.07 -15.11
CA GLU A 26 -14.56 8.90 -15.08
C GLU A 26 -14.54 8.34 -13.64
N THR A 27 -15.63 8.56 -12.90
CA THR A 27 -15.83 7.95 -11.59
C THR A 27 -16.28 6.51 -11.79
N CYS A 28 -15.73 5.57 -11.00
CA CYS A 28 -16.11 4.15 -11.10
C CYS A 28 -17.49 3.94 -10.46
N THR A 29 -18.49 3.53 -11.25
CA THR A 29 -19.81 3.15 -10.72
C THR A 29 -19.85 1.64 -10.47
N ASP A 30 -20.31 1.26 -9.27
CA ASP A 30 -20.38 -0.13 -8.77
C ASP A 30 -19.06 -0.91 -8.96
N PRO A 31 -18.04 -0.66 -8.12
CA PRO A 31 -16.75 -1.34 -8.21
C PRO A 31 -16.87 -2.82 -7.83
N VAL A 32 -16.56 -3.73 -8.76
CA VAL A 32 -16.36 -5.15 -8.47
C VAL A 32 -14.86 -5.41 -8.34
N ILE A 33 -14.46 -5.84 -7.13
CA ILE A 33 -13.06 -6.04 -6.76
C ILE A 33 -12.73 -7.51 -6.56
N SER A 34 -11.53 -7.92 -6.99
CA SER A 34 -10.90 -9.17 -6.56
C SER A 34 -9.56 -8.84 -5.91
N PRO A 35 -9.47 -8.85 -4.57
CA PRO A 35 -8.25 -8.53 -3.85
C PRO A 35 -7.33 -9.75 -3.72
N SER A 36 -6.03 -9.48 -3.76
CA SER A 36 -4.94 -10.38 -3.41
C SER A 36 -3.93 -9.59 -2.58
N TYR A 37 -3.36 -10.21 -1.55
CA TYR A 37 -2.44 -9.51 -0.66
C TYR A 37 -1.31 -10.43 -0.22
N TYR A 38 -0.17 -9.80 0.04
CA TYR A 38 1.03 -10.44 0.53
C TYR A 38 1.60 -9.62 1.68
N THR A 39 2.03 -10.30 2.74
CA THR A 39 2.69 -9.69 3.88
C THR A 39 3.94 -10.46 4.20
N THR A 40 5.06 -9.78 4.43
CA THR A 40 6.31 -10.45 4.85
C THR A 40 6.17 -11.06 6.24
N SER A 41 6.63 -12.30 6.43
CA SER A 41 6.51 -13.01 7.72
C SER A 41 7.85 -13.15 8.48
N ASP A 42 8.96 -12.69 7.92
CA ASP A 42 10.30 -12.89 8.50
C ASP A 42 10.89 -11.58 9.05
N ALA A 43 11.08 -11.52 10.38
CA ALA A 43 11.72 -10.38 11.04
C ALA A 43 13.25 -10.47 11.08
N VAL A 44 13.82 -11.64 10.79
CA VAL A 44 15.25 -11.91 10.98
C VAL A 44 16.09 -11.24 9.89
N ILE A 45 15.54 -11.12 8.68
CA ILE A 45 16.24 -10.58 7.51
C ILE A 45 15.81 -9.13 7.21
N SER A 46 14.65 -8.69 7.71
CA SER A 46 14.08 -7.36 7.44
C SER A 46 13.78 -6.62 8.73
N SER A 47 14.14 -5.34 8.80
CA SER A 47 13.77 -4.45 9.92
C SER A 47 12.31 -4.00 9.88
N GLU A 48 11.67 -4.11 8.73
CA GLU A 48 10.29 -3.69 8.51
C GLU A 48 9.47 -4.81 7.90
N THR A 49 8.20 -4.88 8.27
CA THR A 49 7.20 -5.71 7.62
C THR A 49 6.61 -4.93 6.44
N VAL A 50 6.66 -5.54 5.25
CA VAL A 50 6.10 -4.98 4.02
C VAL A 50 4.76 -5.63 3.73
N PHE A 51 3.78 -4.80 3.40
CA PHE A 51 2.45 -5.18 2.97
C PHE A 51 2.30 -4.80 1.52
N VAL A 52 1.78 -5.72 0.71
CA VAL A 52 1.47 -5.50 -0.69
C VAL A 52 0.05 -5.96 -0.93
N VAL A 53 -0.77 -5.09 -1.48
CA VAL A 53 -2.16 -5.40 -1.85
C VAL A 53 -2.30 -5.13 -3.33
N GLU A 54 -2.64 -6.17 -4.07
CA GLU A 54 -3.00 -6.09 -5.47
C GLU A 54 -4.50 -6.32 -5.62
N ILE A 55 -5.17 -5.41 -6.32
CA ILE A 55 -6.60 -5.50 -6.61
C ILE A 55 -6.81 -5.51 -8.12
N SER A 56 -7.76 -6.30 -8.59
CA SER A 56 -8.35 -6.09 -9.91
C SER A 56 -9.69 -5.40 -9.76
N LEU A 57 -9.82 -4.21 -10.36
CA LEU A 57 -11.03 -3.41 -10.36
C LEU A 57 -11.74 -3.52 -11.71
N THR A 58 -13.03 -3.83 -11.64
CA THR A 58 -13.94 -3.78 -12.80
C THR A 58 -15.10 -2.87 -12.47
N CYS A 59 -15.30 -1.83 -13.29
CA CYS A 59 -16.36 -0.85 -13.12
C CYS A 59 -17.49 -1.11 -14.13
N LYS A 60 -18.74 -0.92 -13.71
CA LYS A 60 -19.91 -1.17 -14.58
C LYS A 60 -19.98 -0.22 -15.76
N ASN A 61 -19.48 1.00 -15.61
CA ASN A 61 -19.35 1.99 -16.67
C ASN A 61 -18.16 1.77 -17.61
N GLY A 62 -17.34 0.73 -17.38
CA GLY A 62 -16.16 0.45 -18.20
C GLY A 62 -14.99 1.39 -17.97
N ALA A 63 -15.01 2.19 -16.88
CA ALA A 63 -13.91 3.07 -16.53
C ALA A 63 -12.64 2.25 -16.18
N GLN A 64 -11.58 2.45 -16.97
CA GLN A 64 -10.32 1.69 -16.83
C GLN A 64 -9.17 2.55 -16.27
N ASN A 65 -9.28 3.88 -16.37
CA ASN A 65 -8.22 4.85 -16.06
C ASN A 65 -8.52 5.70 -14.80
N VAL A 66 -9.19 5.12 -13.81
CA VAL A 66 -9.50 5.77 -12.52
C VAL A 66 -8.28 5.85 -11.61
N ALA A 67 -7.84 7.04 -11.20
CA ALA A 67 -6.80 7.19 -10.19
C ALA A 67 -7.34 6.84 -8.80
N LEU A 68 -6.60 6.01 -8.05
CA LEU A 68 -6.97 5.57 -6.71
C LEU A 68 -5.91 5.98 -5.70
N TYR A 69 -6.35 6.23 -4.47
CA TYR A 69 -5.50 6.49 -3.32
C TYR A 69 -5.89 5.57 -2.19
N ALA A 70 -4.91 5.05 -1.46
CA ALA A 70 -5.16 4.21 -0.31
C ALA A 70 -4.93 5.01 0.98
N ASP A 71 -5.72 4.74 2.00
CA ASP A 71 -5.46 5.15 3.37
C ASP A 71 -5.39 3.91 4.25
N VAL A 72 -4.33 3.83 5.05
CA VAL A 72 -4.13 2.79 6.06
C VAL A 72 -3.88 3.49 7.38
N ASN A 73 -4.82 3.34 8.32
CA ASN A 73 -4.72 3.91 9.67
C ASN A 73 -4.45 5.44 9.67
N GLY A 74 -5.11 6.18 8.76
CA GLY A 74 -4.97 7.64 8.65
C GLY A 74 -3.73 8.11 7.89
N LYS A 75 -2.94 7.20 7.33
CA LYS A 75 -1.79 7.51 6.48
C LYS A 75 -2.08 7.15 5.03
N GLN A 76 -1.90 8.13 4.14
CA GLN A 76 -2.20 7.96 2.72
C GLN A 76 -1.01 7.38 1.96
N PHE A 77 -1.28 6.43 1.07
CA PHE A 77 -0.31 5.81 0.19
C PHE A 77 -0.78 5.91 -1.27
N PRO A 78 0.14 6.19 -2.21
CA PRO A 78 -0.19 6.20 -3.62
C PRO A 78 -0.49 4.78 -4.11
N VAL A 79 -1.51 4.63 -4.95
CA VAL A 79 -1.82 3.37 -5.63
C VAL A 79 -1.25 3.42 -7.02
N THR A 80 -0.43 2.43 -7.37
CA THR A 80 0.12 2.28 -8.72
C THR A 80 -0.78 1.40 -9.57
N ARG A 81 -0.77 1.62 -10.88
CA ARG A 81 -1.44 0.73 -11.84
C ARG A 81 -0.47 -0.36 -12.27
N GLY A 82 -0.97 -1.58 -12.37
CA GLY A 82 -0.26 -2.67 -13.01
C GLY A 82 -0.15 -2.47 -14.52
N GLN A 83 0.64 -3.33 -15.17
CA GLN A 83 0.78 -3.34 -16.63
C GLN A 83 -0.52 -3.78 -17.33
N ASP A 84 -1.32 -4.60 -16.65
CA ASP A 84 -2.63 -5.04 -17.12
C ASP A 84 -3.73 -4.05 -16.75
N VAL A 85 -4.71 -3.91 -17.65
CA VAL A 85 -5.88 -3.05 -17.46
C VAL A 85 -6.65 -3.45 -16.21
N GLY A 86 -6.94 -2.48 -15.35
CA GLY A 86 -7.73 -2.69 -14.13
C GLY A 86 -6.98 -3.33 -12.97
N ARG A 87 -5.68 -3.60 -13.09
CA ARG A 87 -4.82 -4.02 -11.96
C ARG A 87 -4.27 -2.81 -11.24
N TYR A 88 -4.35 -2.83 -9.92
CA TYR A 88 -3.80 -1.79 -9.06
C TYR A 88 -3.04 -2.41 -7.91
N GLN A 89 -1.99 -1.74 -7.48
CA GLN A 89 -1.14 -2.21 -6.41
C GLN A 89 -0.88 -1.06 -5.44
N VAL A 90 -0.97 -1.36 -4.15
CA VAL A 90 -0.50 -0.49 -3.08
C VAL A 90 0.45 -1.29 -2.20
N SER A 91 1.53 -0.65 -1.79
CA SER A 91 2.45 -1.22 -0.83
C SER A 91 2.84 -0.21 0.23
N TRP A 92 2.96 -0.68 1.47
CA TRP A 92 3.49 0.11 2.57
C TRP A 92 4.35 -0.77 3.47
N SER A 93 5.26 -0.14 4.21
CA SER A 93 6.06 -0.80 5.24
C SER A 93 5.73 -0.25 6.62
N MET A 94 5.88 -1.10 7.62
CA MET A 94 5.75 -0.76 9.04
C MET A 94 6.85 -1.43 9.83
N GLU A 95 7.31 -0.79 10.92
CA GLU A 95 8.25 -1.42 11.85
C GLU A 95 7.63 -2.69 12.43
N HIS A 96 8.45 -3.73 12.61
CA HIS A 96 8.02 -5.04 13.09
C HIS A 96 7.24 -5.03 14.39
N LYS A 97 7.57 -4.09 15.29
CA LYS A 97 6.90 -3.92 16.59
C LYS A 97 5.48 -3.37 16.44
N LEU A 98 5.25 -2.59 15.40
CA LEU A 98 3.96 -1.97 15.07
C LEU A 98 3.14 -2.87 14.14
N ALA A 99 3.81 -3.70 13.33
CA ALA A 99 3.23 -4.70 12.44
C ALA A 99 2.82 -5.98 13.21
N ARG A 100 1.97 -5.85 14.24
CA ARG A 100 1.50 -6.98 15.03
C ARG A 100 0.52 -7.85 14.23
N SER A 101 0.37 -9.11 14.63
CA SER A 101 -0.67 -9.99 14.10
C SER A 101 -2.06 -9.36 14.26
N GLY A 102 -2.82 -9.33 13.17
CA GLY A 102 -4.13 -8.69 13.12
C GLY A 102 -4.58 -8.39 11.69
N THR A 103 -5.79 -7.84 11.59
CA THR A 103 -6.39 -7.43 10.32
C THR A 103 -6.17 -5.93 10.13
N TYR A 104 -5.57 -5.57 8.99
CA TYR A 104 -5.35 -4.19 8.57
C TYR A 104 -6.38 -3.81 7.52
N GLU A 105 -7.24 -2.84 7.83
CA GLU A 105 -8.20 -2.30 6.85
C GLU A 105 -7.51 -1.28 5.95
N VAL A 106 -7.51 -1.55 4.65
CA VAL A 106 -7.03 -0.64 3.61
C VAL A 106 -8.23 -0.01 2.93
N LYS A 107 -8.36 1.32 3.05
CA LYS A 107 -9.47 2.08 2.47
C LYS A 107 -9.02 2.70 1.16
N PHE A 108 -9.77 2.47 0.08
CA PHE A 108 -9.48 3.05 -1.22
C PHE A 108 -10.42 4.22 -1.51
N PHE A 109 -9.85 5.30 -2.00
CA PHE A 109 -10.52 6.55 -2.35
C PHE A 109 -10.27 6.87 -3.83
N ASP A 110 -11.27 7.48 -4.46
CA ASP A 110 -11.11 8.12 -5.76
C ASP A 110 -10.53 9.53 -5.61
N GLU A 111 -10.24 10.20 -6.72
CA GLU A 111 -9.65 11.55 -6.73
C GLU A 111 -10.53 12.58 -5.99
N GLU A 112 -11.86 12.47 -6.11
CA GLU A 112 -12.82 13.40 -5.49
C GLU A 112 -12.84 13.24 -3.97
N SER A 113 -13.11 12.03 -3.48
CA SER A 113 -13.17 11.72 -2.04
C SER A 113 -11.81 11.91 -1.36
N TYR A 114 -10.71 11.60 -2.06
CA TYR A 114 -9.35 11.86 -1.56
C TYR A 114 -9.07 13.36 -1.37
N SER A 115 -9.56 14.20 -2.28
CA SER A 115 -9.39 15.66 -2.16
C SER A 115 -10.10 16.22 -0.93
N ILE A 116 -11.24 15.63 -0.55
CA ILE A 116 -12.01 15.99 0.65
C ILE A 116 -11.29 15.45 1.89
N LEU A 117 -10.81 14.21 1.86
CA LEU A 117 -10.04 13.58 2.93
C LEU A 117 -8.84 14.44 3.35
N ARG A 118 -8.05 14.90 2.39
CA ARG A 118 -6.88 15.77 2.64
C ARG A 118 -7.24 17.17 3.12
N LYS A 119 -8.44 17.66 2.84
CA LYS A 119 -8.92 18.94 3.40
C LYS A 119 -9.33 18.75 4.85
N ALA A 120 -10.14 17.73 5.13
CA ALA A 120 -10.58 17.41 6.49
C ALA A 120 -9.40 17.15 7.44
N GLN A 121 -8.40 16.38 7.00
CA GLN A 121 -7.19 16.11 7.79
C GLN A 121 -6.36 17.35 8.10
N ARG A 122 -6.26 18.31 7.15
CA ARG A 122 -5.54 19.58 7.40
C ARG A 122 -6.30 20.51 8.32
N ASN A 123 -7.62 20.43 8.30
CA ASN A 123 -8.51 21.27 9.11
C ASN A 123 -8.84 20.65 10.48
N ASN A 124 -8.36 19.44 10.79
CA ASN A 124 -8.77 18.65 11.96
C ASN A 124 -10.30 18.47 12.06
N GLU A 125 -10.96 18.30 10.90
CA GLU A 125 -12.38 17.95 10.82
C GLU A 125 -12.57 16.43 10.94
N ASP A 126 -13.82 15.98 11.14
CA ASP A 126 -14.12 14.56 11.28
C ASP A 126 -13.92 13.82 9.96
N VAL A 127 -12.84 13.01 9.90
CA VAL A 127 -12.45 12.20 8.75
C VAL A 127 -13.39 11.01 8.56
N SER A 128 -14.19 10.65 9.57
CA SER A 128 -15.04 9.47 9.56
C SER A 128 -16.30 9.60 8.70
N GLU A 129 -16.72 10.84 8.37
CA GLU A 129 -17.85 11.10 7.48
C GLU A 129 -17.52 10.77 6.01
N ILE A 130 -16.23 10.73 5.65
CA ILE A 130 -15.78 10.54 4.27
C ILE A 130 -15.76 9.05 3.94
N LYS A 131 -16.77 8.63 3.19
CA LYS A 131 -16.94 7.24 2.79
C LYS A 131 -15.88 6.81 1.76
N PRO A 132 -15.14 5.71 1.99
CA PRO A 132 -14.26 5.13 0.98
C PRO A 132 -15.06 4.47 -0.15
N LEU A 133 -14.44 4.37 -1.33
CA LEU A 133 -15.03 3.68 -2.50
C LEU A 133 -15.22 2.18 -2.22
N PHE A 134 -14.20 1.55 -1.65
CA PHE A 134 -14.23 0.20 -1.10
C PHE A 134 -13.11 0.03 -0.06
N SER A 135 -13.23 -0.97 0.81
CA SER A 135 -12.16 -1.37 1.73
C SER A 135 -11.80 -2.84 1.56
N VAL A 136 -10.51 -3.13 1.80
CA VAL A 136 -9.95 -4.48 1.73
C VAL A 136 -9.31 -4.78 3.08
N ASN A 137 -9.66 -5.92 3.66
CA ASN A 137 -9.08 -6.40 4.91
C ASN A 137 -7.87 -7.30 4.61
N VAL A 138 -6.72 -6.94 5.15
CA VAL A 138 -5.46 -7.67 5.00
C VAL A 138 -5.12 -8.35 6.31
N ASP A 139 -5.15 -9.67 6.33
CA ASP A 139 -4.81 -10.45 7.52
C ASP A 139 -3.31 -10.71 7.58
N HIS A 140 -2.66 -10.15 8.59
CA HIS A 140 -1.26 -10.39 8.87
C HIS A 140 -1.10 -11.32 10.06
N ARG A 141 -0.38 -12.42 9.89
CA ARG A 141 -0.19 -13.44 10.94
C ARG A 141 0.83 -13.03 12.01
N GLY A 142 1.46 -11.86 11.86
CA GLY A 142 2.65 -11.49 12.59
C GLY A 142 3.88 -12.12 11.97
N ALA A 143 5.03 -11.64 12.37
CA ALA A 143 6.27 -12.07 11.76
C ALA A 143 7.29 -12.53 12.79
N TRP A 144 8.03 -13.58 12.42
CA TRP A 144 8.83 -14.37 13.33
C TRP A 144 10.18 -13.70 13.63
N SER A 145 10.46 -13.50 14.91
CA SER A 145 11.62 -12.75 15.41
C SER A 145 12.90 -13.56 15.57
N GLY A 146 12.97 -14.77 15.01
CA GLY A 146 14.15 -15.61 15.13
C GLY A 146 14.23 -16.40 16.44
N PRO A 147 15.23 -17.29 16.54
CA PRO A 147 15.55 -17.97 17.79
C PRO A 147 16.18 -16.97 18.78
N TRP A 148 15.96 -17.19 20.07
CA TRP A 148 16.48 -16.35 21.15
C TRP A 148 18.02 -16.42 21.30
N VAL A 149 18.67 -17.43 20.70
CA VAL A 149 20.14 -17.58 20.65
C VAL A 149 20.60 -17.50 19.20
N SER A 150 21.62 -16.67 18.94
CA SER A 150 22.28 -16.62 17.63
C SER A 150 22.88 -18.00 17.29
N THR A 151 22.67 -18.46 16.06
CA THR A 151 23.25 -19.72 15.56
C THR A 151 24.78 -19.72 15.63
N GLU A 152 25.40 -18.54 15.60
CA GLU A 152 26.85 -18.36 15.79
C GLU A 152 27.31 -18.81 17.18
N VAL A 153 26.58 -18.41 18.23
CA VAL A 153 26.90 -18.79 19.61
C VAL A 153 26.73 -20.29 19.79
N LEU A 154 25.68 -20.87 19.20
CA LEU A 154 25.45 -22.31 19.20
C LEU A 154 26.59 -23.06 18.50
N ALA A 155 27.02 -22.60 17.33
CA ALA A 155 28.13 -23.19 16.59
C ALA A 155 29.45 -23.11 17.35
N ALA A 156 29.76 -21.95 17.95
CA ALA A 156 30.94 -21.76 18.78
C ALA A 156 30.95 -22.68 20.00
N PHE A 157 29.81 -22.83 20.68
CA PHE A 157 29.66 -23.74 21.82
C PHE A 157 29.88 -25.20 21.44
N ILE A 158 29.30 -25.65 20.32
CA ILE A 158 29.52 -27.01 19.80
C ILE A 158 31.01 -27.22 19.46
N GLY A 159 31.65 -26.25 18.81
CA GLY A 159 33.08 -26.31 18.50
C GLY A 159 33.95 -26.45 19.75
N LEU A 160 33.65 -25.66 20.79
CA LEU A 160 34.37 -25.71 22.06
C LEU A 160 34.17 -27.05 22.78
N LEU A 161 32.95 -27.59 22.77
CA LEU A 161 32.66 -28.92 23.33
C LEU A 161 33.44 -30.03 22.63
N VAL A 162 33.46 -30.03 21.29
CA VAL A 162 34.21 -31.03 20.52
C VAL A 162 35.70 -30.92 20.80
N TYR A 163 36.26 -29.71 20.83
CA TYR A 163 37.66 -29.48 21.19
C TYR A 163 37.97 -29.99 22.62
N TYR A 164 37.12 -29.68 23.59
CA TYR A 164 37.29 -30.13 24.97
C TYR A 164 37.26 -31.66 25.09
N MET A 165 36.31 -32.33 24.42
CA MET A 165 36.25 -33.80 24.40
C MET A 165 37.51 -34.41 23.78
N ALA A 166 37.98 -33.86 22.65
CA ALA A 166 39.20 -34.32 22.00
C ALA A 166 40.43 -34.13 22.91
N PHE A 167 40.53 -32.98 23.58
CA PHE A 167 41.62 -32.69 24.50
C PHE A 167 41.58 -33.59 25.74
N SER A 168 40.40 -33.82 26.33
CA SER A 168 40.22 -34.69 27.49
C SER A 168 40.53 -36.16 27.19
N ALA A 169 40.13 -36.65 26.01
CA ALA A 169 40.49 -37.99 25.56
C ALA A 169 42.01 -38.14 25.41
N LYS A 170 42.66 -37.14 24.79
CA LYS A 170 44.14 -37.11 24.68
C LYS A 170 44.81 -37.07 26.05
N SER A 171 44.35 -36.21 26.97
CA SER A 171 44.97 -36.06 28.29
C SER A 171 44.81 -37.32 29.15
N ASN A 172 43.70 -38.06 29.03
CA ASN A 172 43.50 -39.34 29.72
C ASN A 172 44.41 -40.45 29.21
N ILE A 173 44.82 -40.42 27.92
CA ILE A 173 45.76 -41.40 27.36
C ILE A 173 47.21 -41.08 27.76
N GLN A 174 47.50 -39.81 28.05
CA GLN A 174 48.84 -39.35 28.44
C GLN A 174 49.06 -39.30 29.96
N ALA A 175 48.07 -39.69 30.76
CA ALA A 175 48.14 -39.85 32.21
C ALA A 175 48.41 -41.32 32.59
#